data_AF-A0A368LIK2-F1
#
_entry.id   AF-A0A368LIK2-F1
#
_cell.length_a   1.000
_cell.length_b   1.000
_cell.length_c   1.000
_cell.angle_alpha   90.00
_cell.angle_beta   90.00
_cell.angle_gamma   90.00
#
_symmetry.space_group_name_H-M   'P 1'
#
loop_
_entity.id
_entity.type
_entity.pdbx_description
1 polymer ?
#
loop_
_entity_poly.entity_id
_entity_poly.type
_entity_poly.pdbx_seq_one_letter_code
_entity_poly.pdbx_strand_id
1 'polypeptide(L)'
;MKQQYQYPLQSINPQQHLIERQAPTIIVHDKADKFAKFAISEQLVQQSQWVELKAAEGYEHNRIMKSDEVMQAFNHLVKKSSLN
;
A
#
# COMPACT_ATOMS: atom_id res chain seq x y z
N MET A 1 -28.67 -9.44 21.64
CA MET A 1 -28.29 -10.24 20.47
C MET A 1 -27.21 -9.46 19.72
N LYS A 2 -25.99 -10.00 19.60
CA LYS A 2 -24.91 -9.34 18.85
C LYS A 2 -25.10 -9.67 17.37
N GLN A 3 -25.39 -8.67 16.54
CA GLN A 3 -25.37 -8.83 15.09
C GLN A 3 -23.94 -9.19 14.68
N GLN A 4 -23.74 -10.45 14.30
CA GLN A 4 -22.49 -10.92 13.72
C GLN A 4 -22.47 -10.36 12.30
N TYR A 5 -21.56 -9.43 12.00
CA TYR A 5 -21.38 -8.91 10.64
C TYR A 5 -21.11 -10.09 9.70
N GLN A 6 -22.10 -10.49 8.90
CA GLN A 6 -22.02 -11.60 7.94
C GLN A 6 -21.30 -11.18 6.65
N TYR A 7 -20.12 -10.55 6.76
CA TYR A 7 -19.24 -10.38 5.62
C TYR A 7 -18.23 -11.51 5.63
N PRO A 8 -18.34 -12.52 4.74
CA PRO A 8 -17.32 -13.55 4.65
C PRO A 8 -16.01 -12.87 4.27
N LEU A 9 -14.97 -13.04 5.07
CA LEU A 9 -13.65 -12.43 4.82
C LEU A 9 -13.10 -12.75 3.41
N GLN A 10 -13.56 -13.85 2.80
CA GLN A 10 -13.22 -14.23 1.43
C GLN A 10 -13.78 -13.30 0.35
N SER A 11 -14.80 -12.47 0.66
CA SER A 11 -15.33 -11.49 -0.29
C SER A 11 -14.50 -10.20 -0.35
N ILE A 12 -13.52 -10.04 0.55
CA ILE A 12 -12.66 -8.85 0.59
C ILE A 12 -11.42 -9.12 -0.26
N ASN A 13 -11.38 -8.52 -1.45
CA ASN A 13 -10.20 -8.51 -2.30
C ASN A 13 -9.55 -7.11 -2.27
N PRO A 14 -8.65 -6.83 -1.31
CA PRO A 14 -8.07 -5.49 -1.15
C PRO A 14 -7.21 -5.08 -2.35
N GLN A 15 -6.60 -6.05 -3.05
CA GLN A 15 -5.78 -5.79 -4.23
C GLN A 15 -6.63 -5.25 -5.38
N GLN A 16 -7.76 -5.90 -5.64
CA GLN A 16 -8.70 -5.44 -6.68
C GLN A 16 -9.25 -4.06 -6.35
N HIS A 17 -9.67 -3.81 -5.11
CA HIS A 17 -10.14 -2.48 -4.70
C HIS A 17 -9.08 -1.40 -4.85
N LEU A 18 -7.81 -1.71 -4.59
CA LEU A 18 -6.71 -0.77 -4.79
C LEU A 18 -6.50 -0.46 -6.28
N ILE A 19 -6.57 -1.46 -7.16
CA ILE A 19 -6.40 -1.27 -8.61
C ILE A 19 -7.55 -0.42 -9.18
N GLU A 20 -8.78 -0.68 -8.76
CA GLU A 20 -9.97 0.05 -9.20
C GLU A 20 -10.01 1.51 -8.70
N ARG A 21 -9.25 1.83 -7.64
CA ARG A 21 -9.19 3.16 -7.05
C ARG A 21 -8.48 4.14 -7.99
N GLN A 22 -9.22 5.15 -8.44
CA GLN A 22 -8.71 6.24 -9.29
C GLN A 22 -8.23 7.43 -8.46
N ALA A 23 -7.29 7.18 -7.54
CA ALA A 23 -6.72 8.24 -6.71
C ALA A 23 -5.24 7.94 -6.42
N PRO A 24 -4.37 8.97 -6.40
CA PRO A 24 -2.95 8.79 -6.10
C PRO A 24 -2.75 7.99 -4.82
N THR A 25 -1.99 6.90 -4.93
CA THR A 25 -1.70 5.99 -3.82
C THR A 25 -0.23 5.60 -3.87
N ILE A 26 0.44 5.64 -2.73
CA ILE A 26 1.85 5.26 -2.61
C ILE A 26 1.95 4.11 -1.62
N ILE A 27 2.51 2.99 -2.07
CA ILE A 27 2.86 1.86 -1.23
C ILE A 27 4.31 2.07 -0.77
N VAL A 28 4.55 1.95 0.52
CA VAL A 28 5.91 1.89 1.07
C VAL A 28 6.12 0.48 1.61
N HIS A 29 7.14 -0.22 1.12
CA HIS A 29 7.35 -1.63 1.47
C HIS A 29 8.84 -1.94 1.57
N ASP A 30 9.23 -2.60 2.66
CA ASP A 30 10.57 -3.15 2.80
C ASP A 30 10.78 -4.37 1.90
N LYS A 31 11.90 -4.42 1.18
CA LYS A 31 12.22 -5.56 0.29
C LYS A 31 12.42 -6.89 1.02
N ALA A 32 12.83 -6.84 2.29
CA ALA A 32 13.10 -8.00 3.13
C ALA A 32 11.93 -8.32 4.08
N ASP A 33 10.73 -7.78 3.84
CA ASP A 33 9.53 -8.16 4.59
C ASP A 33 9.26 -9.67 4.42
N LYS A 34 9.21 -10.38 5.55
CA LYS A 34 8.99 -11.84 5.63
C LYS A 34 7.52 -12.22 5.77
N PHE A 35 6.66 -11.25 6.06
CA PHE A 35 5.23 -11.43 6.30
C PHE A 35 4.42 -11.05 5.06
N ALA A 36 4.69 -9.88 4.47
CA ALA A 36 4.11 -9.45 3.21
C ALA A 36 5.13 -9.61 2.08
N LYS A 37 4.74 -10.23 0.97
CA LYS A 37 5.66 -10.44 -0.16
C LYS A 37 5.84 -9.14 -0.94
N PHE A 38 7.06 -8.62 -1.00
CA PHE A 38 7.39 -7.43 -1.78
C PHE A 38 6.91 -7.49 -3.24
N ALA A 39 7.05 -8.65 -3.88
CA ALA A 39 6.61 -8.89 -5.26
C ALA A 39 5.13 -8.58 -5.53
N ILE A 40 4.27 -8.69 -4.51
CA ILE A 40 2.86 -8.31 -4.63
C ILE A 40 2.72 -6.80 -4.88
N SER A 41 3.50 -5.98 -4.18
CA SER A 41 3.49 -4.53 -4.38
C SER A 41 4.03 -4.16 -5.77
N GLU A 42 5.04 -4.87 -6.26
CA GLU A 42 5.55 -4.68 -7.63
C GLU A 42 4.47 -4.97 -8.67
N GLN A 43 3.71 -6.05 -8.50
CA GLN A 43 2.60 -6.40 -9.38
C GLN A 43 1.48 -5.35 -9.36
N LEU A 44 1.16 -4.77 -8.20
CA LEU A 44 0.09 -3.78 -8.08
C LEU A 44 0.40 -2.48 -8.82
N VAL A 45 1.67 -2.03 -8.78
CA VAL A 45 2.12 -0.83 -9.52
C VAL A 45 2.05 -1.03 -11.03
N GLN A 46 2.33 -2.24 -11.50
CA GLN A 46 2.22 -2.56 -12.94
C GLN A 46 0.76 -2.57 -13.42
N GLN A 47 -0.21 -2.75 -12.51
CA GLN A 47 -1.63 -2.89 -12.83
C GLN A 47 -2.43 -1.59 -12.68
N SER A 48 -1.86 -0.53 -12.10
CA SER A 48 -2.56 0.74 -11.92
C SER A 48 -1.64 1.95 -12.06
N GLN A 49 -2.00 2.87 -12.94
CA GLN A 49 -1.30 4.16 -13.09
C GLN A 49 -1.41 5.07 -11.85
N TRP A 50 -2.34 4.77 -10.94
CA TRP A 50 -2.57 5.55 -9.73
C TRP A 50 -1.72 5.10 -8.55
N VAL A 51 -1.04 3.95 -8.68
CA VAL A 51 -0.28 3.31 -7.61
C VAL A 51 1.21 3.44 -7.89
N GLU A 52 1.95 3.95 -6.91
CA GLU A 52 3.41 3.97 -6.91
C GLU A 52 3.97 3.13 -5.78
N LEU A 53 5.19 2.60 -5.95
CA LEU A 53 5.91 1.86 -4.92
C LEU A 53 7.21 2.58 -4.57
N LYS A 54 7.37 2.85 -3.27
CA LYS A 54 8.60 3.30 -2.66
C LYS A 54 9.20 2.14 -1.87
N ALA A 55 10.25 1.54 -2.42
CA ALA A 55 10.96 0.45 -1.77
C ALA A 55 11.83 0.99 -0.63
N ALA A 56 11.79 0.33 0.53
CA ALA A 56 12.67 0.56 1.66
C ALA A 56 13.54 -0.68 1.92
N GLU A 57 14.60 -0.53 2.71
CA GLU A 57 15.51 -1.63 3.08
C GLU A 57 15.94 -1.52 4.55
N GLY A 58 16.00 -2.66 5.25
CA GLY A 58 16.52 -2.76 6.63
C GLY A 58 15.48 -2.61 7.75
N TYR A 59 14.24 -2.30 7.43
CA TYR A 59 13.16 -2.07 8.37
C TYR A 59 12.32 -3.33 8.63
N GLU A 60 12.22 -4.24 7.64
CA GLU A 60 11.29 -5.38 7.65
C GLU A 60 9.83 -4.92 7.95
N HIS A 61 8.92 -5.84 8.22
CA HIS A 61 7.50 -5.55 8.45
C HIS A 61 7.25 -4.56 9.61
N ASN A 62 7.87 -4.83 10.76
CA ASN A 62 7.50 -4.18 12.02
C ASN A 62 8.10 -2.77 12.19
N ARG A 63 9.09 -2.39 11.37
CA ARG A 63 9.78 -1.11 11.52
C ARG A 63 9.62 -0.20 10.32
N ILE A 64 8.82 -0.58 9.31
CA ILE A 64 8.63 0.21 8.09
C ILE A 64 8.22 1.66 8.38
N MET A 65 7.41 1.88 9.42
CA MET A 65 6.99 3.23 9.85
C MET A 65 8.14 4.13 10.33
N LYS A 66 9.33 3.58 10.60
CA LYS A 66 10.53 4.34 10.98
C LYS A 66 11.39 4.73 9.78
N SER A 67 11.00 4.32 8.57
CA SER A 67 11.80 4.56 7.38
C SER A 67 11.60 5.98 6.86
N ASP A 68 12.66 6.56 6.32
CA ASP A 68 12.59 7.88 5.69
C ASP A 68 11.62 7.86 4.49
N GLU A 69 11.51 6.71 3.81
CA GLU A 69 10.60 6.49 2.69
C GLU A 69 9.14 6.74 3.06
N VAL A 70 8.71 6.42 4.28
CA VAL A 70 7.35 6.70 4.74
C VAL A 70 7.09 8.20 4.77
N MET A 71 7.99 8.97 5.37
CA MET A 71 7.85 10.43 5.43
C MET A 71 7.99 11.07 4.04
N GLN A 72 8.88 10.55 3.19
CA GLN A 72 9.00 10.98 1.80
C GLN A 72 7.70 10.71 1.01
N ALA A 73 7.07 9.55 1.22
CA ALA A 73 5.82 9.19 0.57
C ALA A 73 4.67 10.12 0.98
N PHE A 74 4.54 10.44 2.27
CA PHE A 74 3.54 11.41 2.73
C PHE A 74 3.74 12.78 2.07
N ASN A 75 4.97 13.30 2.08
CA ASN A 75 5.30 14.57 1.44
C ASN A 75 5.02 14.53 -0.07
N HIS A 76 5.29 13.41 -0.73
CA HIS A 76 4.99 13.23 -2.15
C HIS A 76 3.48 13.22 -2.41
N LEU A 77 2.72 12.49 -1.61
CA LEU A 77 1.27 12.39 -1.74
C LEU A 77 0.60 13.77 -1.59
N VAL A 78 0.98 14.55 -0.58
CA VAL A 78 0.45 15.91 -0.36
C VAL A 78 0.68 16.77 -1.60
N LYS A 79 1.89 16.74 -2.18
CA LYS A 79 2.20 17.50 -3.40
C LYS A 79 1.35 17.06 -4.59
N LYS A 80 1.13 15.75 -4.78
CA LYS A 80 0.28 15.23 -5.86
C LYS A 80 -1.19 15.61 -5.67
N SER A 81 -1.68 15.63 -4.44
CA SER A 81 -3.05 16.02 -4.14
C SER A 81 -3.31 17.52 -4.31
N SER A 82 -2.30 18.38 -4.11
CA SER A 82 -2.40 19.83 -4.35
C SER A 82 -2.32 20.24 -5.83
N LEU A 83 -2.05 19.31 -6.73
CA LEU A 83 -1.92 19.54 -8.18
C LEU A 83 -3.16 19.11 -8.97
N ASN A 84 -4.20 18.60 -8.31
CA ASN A 84 -5.47 18.17 -8.91
C ASN A 84 -6.62 19.10 -8.56
#